data_AF-A0A843S1R9-F1
#
_entry.id   AF-A0A843S1R9-F1
#
_cell.length_a   1.000
_cell.length_b   1.000
_cell.length_c   1.000
_cell.angle_alpha   90.00
_cell.angle_beta   90.00
_cell.angle_gamma   90.00
#
_symmetry.space_group_name_H-M   'P 1'
#
loop_
_entity.id
_entity.type
_entity.pdbx_description
1 polymer ?
#
loop_
_entity_poly.entity_id
_entity_poly.type
_entity_poly.pdbx_seq_one_letter_code
_entity_poly.pdbx_strand_id
1 'polypeptide(L)'
;MSGDDDRVGSGGTSHTLAAAGAPQRSVTVAVAVEHQDGRPVEGLTAADFSVSVDGHPIDLSKATYEAGAMSLVVLVDVTTSTFWPGDTSARSVADTIRNQVLTTLQDDAAVMVGSFGRSLRTDEGFSTDRTAQRRALMSVLNVPGEERTGPSPIWDVVHQLTDIEQIADHIVIIRRGQCVVEGAIDDVRQRWKRVRCVMEVPDAPLPAVAAGWRQEGRVLTGFSPHDATDLEAQLAGTGITVMDAEPATLKEIFFDQVKAS
;
A
#
# COMPACT_ATOMS: atom_id res chain seq x y z
N MET A 1 -1.26 30.78 -21.24
CA MET A 1 -2.24 30.47 -20.19
C MET A 1 -3.09 29.36 -20.78
N SER A 2 -2.56 28.14 -20.96
CA SER A 2 -1.92 27.30 -19.92
C SER A 2 -2.95 27.06 -18.82
N GLY A 3 -3.61 25.90 -18.70
CA GLY A 3 -3.28 24.60 -19.27
C GLY A 3 -2.61 23.78 -18.18
N ASP A 4 -3.35 22.83 -17.64
CA ASP A 4 -2.97 21.91 -16.58
C ASP A 4 -3.31 20.48 -17.00
N ASP A 5 -2.57 19.53 -16.42
CA ASP A 5 -2.24 18.24 -17.02
C ASP A 5 -2.95 17.10 -16.26
N ASP A 6 -3.95 16.45 -16.88
CA ASP A 6 -4.70 15.35 -16.26
C ASP A 6 -3.79 14.15 -16.01
N ARG A 7 -3.60 13.80 -14.72
CA ARG A 7 -2.92 12.55 -14.32
C ARG A 7 -3.92 11.50 -13.87
N VAL A 8 -3.92 10.40 -14.60
CA VAL A 8 -4.76 9.21 -14.39
C VAL A 8 -4.21 8.36 -13.24
N GLY A 9 -5.06 8.05 -12.26
CA GLY A 9 -4.84 7.05 -11.20
C GLY A 9 -5.91 5.95 -11.26
N SER A 10 -5.56 4.72 -10.89
CA SER A 10 -6.35 3.50 -11.14
C SER A 10 -7.28 3.10 -9.99
N GLY A 11 -8.57 2.94 -10.29
CA GLY A 11 -9.56 2.25 -9.44
C GLY A 11 -10.63 1.58 -10.31
N GLY A 12 -11.05 0.36 -9.95
CA GLY A 12 -11.52 -0.61 -10.96
C GLY A 12 -13.01 -0.97 -11.02
N THR A 13 -13.86 -0.19 -11.69
CA THR A 13 -15.19 -0.69 -12.16
C THR A 13 -15.10 -1.81 -13.20
N SER A 14 -16.23 -2.46 -13.49
CA SER A 14 -16.34 -3.50 -14.51
C SER A 14 -17.67 -3.43 -15.26
N HIS A 15 -17.64 -3.50 -16.60
CA HIS A 15 -18.81 -3.30 -17.47
C HIS A 15 -19.01 -4.42 -18.51
N THR A 16 -20.23 -4.56 -19.03
CA THR A 16 -20.55 -5.57 -20.05
C THR A 16 -21.54 -5.02 -21.07
N LEU A 17 -21.07 -4.82 -22.32
CA LEU A 17 -21.86 -4.30 -23.45
C LEU A 17 -22.73 -5.39 -24.12
N ALA A 18 -24.05 -5.12 -24.24
CA ALA A 18 -25.10 -5.83 -24.98
C ALA A 18 -26.39 -4.98 -24.92
N ALA A 19 -27.20 -4.70 -25.95
CA ALA A 19 -27.19 -5.01 -27.40
C ALA A 19 -27.38 -6.48 -27.85
N ALA A 20 -27.88 -6.70 -29.08
CA ALA A 20 -28.38 -7.99 -29.56
C ALA A 20 -28.14 -8.23 -31.08
N GLY A 21 -27.64 -9.42 -31.43
CA GLY A 21 -27.38 -9.86 -32.80
C GLY A 21 -25.88 -9.90 -33.12
N ALA A 22 -25.33 -11.12 -33.23
CA ALA A 22 -23.90 -11.46 -33.09
C ALA A 22 -23.39 -11.35 -31.63
N PRO A 23 -22.34 -12.10 -31.24
CA PRO A 23 -21.80 -12.03 -29.88
C PRO A 23 -21.12 -10.69 -29.64
N GLN A 24 -21.84 -9.77 -28.97
CA GLN A 24 -21.31 -8.47 -28.57
C GLN A 24 -20.07 -8.70 -27.69
N ARG A 25 -18.93 -8.11 -28.07
CA ARG A 25 -17.77 -8.05 -27.17
C ARG A 25 -18.06 -7.04 -26.07
N SER A 26 -18.43 -7.57 -24.92
CA SER A 26 -18.59 -6.84 -23.68
C SER A 26 -17.24 -6.34 -23.18
N VAL A 27 -17.00 -5.03 -23.23
CA VAL A 27 -15.75 -4.42 -22.71
C VAL A 27 -15.98 -3.86 -21.31
N THR A 28 -15.07 -4.26 -20.44
CA THR A 28 -15.06 -4.01 -19.01
C THR A 28 -14.14 -2.83 -18.71
N VAL A 29 -14.68 -1.69 -18.30
CA VAL A 29 -13.91 -0.45 -18.04
C VAL A 29 -13.99 -0.06 -16.57
N ALA A 30 -12.91 0.54 -16.07
CA ALA A 30 -12.53 0.60 -14.67
C ALA A 30 -12.27 2.05 -14.22
N VAL A 31 -13.17 2.64 -13.43
CA VAL A 31 -13.06 4.02 -12.91
C VAL A 31 -13.40 4.14 -11.42
N ALA A 32 -12.55 4.83 -10.65
CA ALA A 32 -12.90 5.41 -9.36
C ALA A 32 -13.20 6.91 -9.53
N VAL A 33 -14.06 7.45 -8.69
CA VAL A 33 -14.41 8.88 -8.69
C VAL A 33 -14.39 9.38 -7.26
N GLU A 34 -13.59 10.42 -7.01
CA GLU A 34 -13.32 10.95 -5.68
C GLU A 34 -13.53 12.46 -5.61
N HIS A 35 -13.86 12.94 -4.41
CA HIS A 35 -13.78 14.35 -4.04
C HIS A 35 -12.32 14.79 -3.89
N GLN A 36 -12.07 16.10 -3.90
CA GLN A 36 -10.72 16.69 -3.74
C GLN A 36 -10.02 16.36 -2.41
N ASP A 37 -10.73 15.75 -1.46
CA ASP A 37 -10.21 15.29 -0.17
C ASP A 37 -9.99 13.76 -0.11
N GLY A 38 -10.03 13.07 -1.26
CA GLY A 38 -9.78 11.63 -1.38
C GLY A 38 -10.95 10.74 -0.94
N ARG A 39 -12.14 11.31 -0.72
CA ARG A 39 -13.34 10.53 -0.38
C ARG A 39 -14.08 10.10 -1.65
N PRO A 40 -14.52 8.83 -1.78
CA PRO A 40 -15.26 8.38 -2.95
C PRO A 40 -16.58 9.14 -3.11
N VAL A 41 -16.97 9.41 -4.36
CA VAL A 41 -18.24 10.04 -4.72
C VAL A 41 -19.32 8.95 -4.80
N GLU A 42 -20.12 8.85 -3.75
CA GLU A 42 -21.21 7.86 -3.67
C GLU A 42 -22.41 8.22 -4.58
N GLY A 43 -23.20 7.21 -4.95
CA GLY A 43 -24.49 7.40 -5.62
C GLY A 43 -24.43 7.68 -7.13
N LEU A 44 -23.25 7.59 -7.76
CA LEU A 44 -23.09 7.74 -9.20
C LEU A 44 -23.84 6.66 -10.00
N THR A 45 -24.37 7.07 -11.14
CA THR A 45 -25.20 6.27 -12.04
C THR A 45 -24.63 6.26 -13.46
N ALA A 46 -25.20 5.47 -14.36
CA ALA A 46 -24.79 5.47 -15.78
C ALA A 46 -24.97 6.82 -16.48
N ALA A 47 -25.82 7.72 -15.95
CA ALA A 47 -26.04 9.04 -16.52
C ALA A 47 -24.93 10.05 -16.19
N ASP A 48 -24.09 9.75 -15.20
CA ASP A 48 -23.01 10.62 -14.72
C ASP A 48 -21.69 10.41 -15.50
N PHE A 49 -21.66 9.43 -16.40
CA PHE A 49 -20.49 9.07 -17.21
C PHE A 49 -20.78 9.22 -18.71
N SER A 50 -19.76 9.59 -19.48
CA SER A 50 -19.77 9.48 -20.94
C SER A 50 -18.55 8.67 -21.38
N VAL A 51 -18.76 7.72 -22.28
CA VAL A 51 -17.69 6.86 -22.82
C VAL A 51 -17.59 7.08 -24.32
N SER A 52 -16.36 7.15 -24.82
CA SER A 52 -16.09 7.16 -26.26
C SER A 52 -14.95 6.22 -26.61
N VAL A 53 -14.98 5.68 -27.83
CA VAL A 53 -13.89 4.91 -28.43
C VAL A 53 -13.54 5.57 -29.76
N ASP A 54 -12.26 5.85 -29.99
CA ASP A 54 -11.77 6.58 -31.16
C ASP A 54 -12.54 7.89 -31.42
N GLY A 55 -12.90 8.61 -30.34
CA GLY A 55 -13.67 9.85 -30.37
C GLY A 55 -15.17 9.71 -30.66
N HIS A 56 -15.69 8.49 -30.83
CA HIS A 56 -17.10 8.22 -31.08
C HIS A 56 -17.79 7.82 -29.77
N PRO A 57 -18.88 8.51 -29.35
CA PRO A 57 -19.59 8.17 -28.12
C PRO A 57 -20.26 6.79 -28.21
N ILE A 58 -20.26 6.05 -27.09
CA ILE A 58 -20.88 4.73 -26.95
C ILE A 58 -21.88 4.76 -25.80
N ASP A 59 -23.08 4.21 -26.03
CA ASP A 59 -24.11 4.07 -25.01
C ASP A 59 -23.67 3.08 -23.91
N LEU A 60 -23.72 3.54 -22.66
CA LEU A 60 -23.51 2.70 -21.49
C LEU A 60 -24.72 1.80 -21.25
N SER A 61 -24.57 0.50 -21.53
CA SER A 61 -25.62 -0.51 -21.30
C SER A 61 -25.98 -0.68 -19.82
N LYS A 62 -24.99 -0.51 -18.92
CA LYS A 62 -25.13 -0.66 -17.47
C LYS A 62 -23.95 -0.02 -16.74
N ALA A 63 -24.22 0.83 -15.75
CA ALA A 63 -23.27 1.12 -14.68
C ALA A 63 -23.78 0.51 -13.37
N THR A 64 -22.85 -0.04 -12.59
CA THR A 64 -23.13 -0.56 -11.25
C THR A 64 -22.12 0.07 -10.30
N TYR A 65 -22.63 0.85 -9.35
CA TYR A 65 -21.90 1.17 -8.14
C TYR A 65 -21.88 -0.08 -7.27
N GLU A 66 -20.90 -0.94 -7.53
CA GLU A 66 -20.42 -1.85 -6.49
C GLU A 66 -19.52 -1.01 -5.59
N ALA A 67 -20.03 -0.66 -4.40
CA ALA A 67 -19.15 -0.43 -3.27
C ALA A 67 -18.44 -1.77 -3.03
N GLY A 68 -17.29 -1.95 -3.69
CA GLY A 68 -16.46 -3.11 -3.50
C GLY A 68 -16.09 -3.17 -2.03
N ALA A 69 -16.50 -4.23 -1.35
CA ALA A 69 -16.18 -4.48 0.05
C ALA A 69 -14.66 -4.40 0.24
N MET A 70 -14.16 -3.26 0.73
CA MET A 70 -12.74 -2.92 0.75
C MET A 70 -11.93 -4.08 1.35
N SER A 71 -11.02 -4.64 0.56
CA SER A 71 -10.13 -5.71 1.01
C SER A 71 -8.87 -5.11 1.63
N LEU A 72 -8.75 -5.24 2.95
CA LEU A 72 -7.65 -4.69 3.75
C LEU A 72 -6.78 -5.80 4.32
N VAL A 73 -5.47 -5.72 4.11
CA VAL A 73 -4.49 -6.56 4.81
C VAL A 73 -3.82 -5.79 5.93
N VAL A 74 -3.90 -6.32 7.16
CA VAL A 74 -3.20 -5.77 8.32
C VAL A 74 -2.02 -6.66 8.67
N LEU A 75 -0.80 -6.18 8.46
CA LEU A 75 0.45 -6.87 8.79
C LEU A 75 1.10 -6.32 10.05
N VAL A 76 1.42 -7.21 11.00
CA VAL A 76 1.92 -6.81 12.33
C VAL A 76 3.33 -7.34 12.62
N ASP A 77 4.26 -6.44 12.97
CA ASP A 77 5.61 -6.80 13.41
C ASP A 77 5.56 -7.51 14.78
N VAL A 78 6.04 -8.76 14.82
CA VAL A 78 6.14 -9.58 16.04
C VAL A 78 7.58 -9.91 16.42
N THR A 79 8.58 -9.28 15.78
CA THR A 79 10.00 -9.50 16.08
C THR A 79 10.38 -9.08 17.51
N THR A 80 11.46 -9.67 18.05
CA THR A 80 11.95 -9.28 19.40
C THR A 80 12.50 -7.86 19.50
N SER A 81 12.79 -7.19 18.37
CA SER A 81 13.19 -5.78 18.33
C SER A 81 12.01 -4.80 18.25
N THR A 82 10.78 -5.31 18.35
CA THR A 82 9.56 -4.51 18.38
C THR A 82 9.23 -4.06 19.80
N PHE A 83 9.47 -2.77 20.08
CA PHE A 83 8.94 -2.12 21.27
C PHE A 83 7.46 -1.76 21.05
N TRP A 84 6.54 -2.39 21.79
CA TRP A 84 5.15 -1.97 21.87
C TRP A 84 4.96 -1.11 23.13
N PRO A 85 4.34 0.09 23.04
CA PRO A 85 4.10 0.93 24.20
C PRO A 85 3.04 0.31 25.13
N GLY A 86 3.34 0.21 26.43
CA GLY A 86 2.43 -0.29 27.44
C GLY A 86 2.55 -1.80 27.70
N ASP A 87 1.42 -2.48 27.92
CA ASP A 87 1.39 -3.94 28.08
C ASP A 87 1.67 -4.63 26.73
N THR A 88 2.69 -5.47 26.70
CA THR A 88 3.12 -6.22 25.51
C THR A 88 2.41 -7.57 25.35
N SER A 89 1.41 -7.86 26.20
CA SER A 89 0.55 -9.03 26.01
C SER A 89 -0.13 -9.00 24.64
N ALA A 90 -0.30 -10.18 24.02
CA ALA A 90 -0.98 -10.31 22.73
C ALA A 90 -2.40 -9.71 22.74
N ARG A 91 -3.06 -9.70 23.90
CA ARG A 91 -4.38 -9.07 24.08
C ARG A 91 -4.30 -7.54 24.00
N SER A 92 -3.38 -6.91 24.75
CA SER A 92 -3.18 -5.46 24.74
C SER A 92 -2.80 -4.96 23.34
N VAL A 93 -1.92 -5.68 22.65
CA VAL A 93 -1.55 -5.39 21.26
C VAL A 93 -2.75 -5.53 20.33
N ALA A 94 -3.54 -6.61 20.44
CA ALA A 94 -4.75 -6.81 19.65
C ALA A 94 -5.82 -5.72 19.91
N ASP A 95 -6.04 -5.33 21.16
CA ASP A 95 -6.96 -4.25 21.53
C ASP A 95 -6.51 -2.90 20.95
N THR A 96 -5.20 -2.62 20.96
CA THR A 96 -4.60 -1.42 20.36
C THR A 96 -4.85 -1.36 18.86
N ILE A 97 -4.50 -2.43 18.14
CA ILE A 97 -4.67 -2.54 16.68
C ILE A 97 -6.14 -2.46 16.29
N ARG A 98 -7.03 -3.13 17.05
CA ARG A 98 -8.48 -3.04 16.81
C ARG A 98 -8.97 -1.60 16.93
N ASN A 99 -8.57 -0.88 17.97
CA ASN A 99 -9.03 0.48 18.24
C ASN A 99 -8.41 1.54 17.31
N GLN A 100 -7.24 1.27 16.73
CA GLN A 100 -6.58 2.16 15.76
C GLN A 100 -7.06 1.92 14.32
N VAL A 101 -7.24 0.66 13.94
CA VAL A 101 -7.46 0.27 12.53
C VAL A 101 -8.85 -0.35 12.33
N LEU A 102 -9.25 -1.34 13.12
CA LEU A 102 -10.46 -2.12 12.81
C LEU A 102 -11.78 -1.41 13.15
N THR A 103 -11.77 -0.46 14.10
CA THR A 103 -12.97 0.31 14.50
C THR A 103 -13.29 1.51 13.60
N THR A 104 -12.40 1.86 12.67
CA THR A 104 -12.62 2.96 11.71
C THR A 104 -13.15 2.46 10.36
N LEU A 105 -13.13 1.15 10.12
CA LEU A 105 -13.56 0.53 8.87
C LEU A 105 -15.09 0.44 8.77
N GLN A 106 -15.63 0.54 7.56
CA GLN A 106 -17.02 0.20 7.27
C GLN A 106 -17.30 -1.29 7.56
N ASP A 107 -18.55 -1.63 7.89
CA ASP A 107 -18.95 -2.97 8.39
C ASP A 107 -18.86 -4.09 7.33
N ASP A 108 -18.79 -3.73 6.06
CA ASP A 108 -18.55 -4.60 4.91
C ASP A 108 -17.06 -4.76 4.56
N ALA A 109 -16.15 -4.01 5.18
CA ALA A 109 -14.72 -4.13 4.93
C ALA A 109 -14.20 -5.54 5.25
N ALA A 110 -13.67 -6.21 4.23
CA ALA A 110 -13.14 -7.55 4.33
C ALA A 110 -11.67 -7.47 4.77
N VAL A 111 -11.34 -8.00 5.94
CA VAL A 111 -10.00 -7.88 6.53
C VAL A 111 -9.32 -9.23 6.60
N MET A 112 -8.08 -9.30 6.11
CA MET A 112 -7.14 -10.38 6.40
C MET A 112 -6.08 -9.87 7.36
N VAL A 113 -5.76 -10.65 8.39
CA VAL A 113 -4.77 -10.27 9.41
C VAL A 113 -3.57 -11.21 9.34
N GLY A 114 -2.37 -10.62 9.29
CA GLY A 114 -1.11 -11.34 9.28
C GLY A 114 -0.10 -10.78 10.28
N SER A 115 0.93 -11.56 10.59
CA SER A 115 2.11 -11.10 11.32
C SER A 115 3.40 -11.49 10.62
N PHE A 116 4.45 -10.71 10.85
CA PHE A 116 5.78 -10.97 10.31
C PHE A 116 6.85 -10.98 11.40
N GLY A 117 7.71 -11.98 11.34
CA GLY A 117 8.86 -12.15 12.22
C GLY A 117 9.99 -12.87 11.51
N ARG A 118 10.24 -14.13 11.89
CA ARG A 118 11.05 -15.09 11.13
C ARG A 118 10.28 -15.73 9.96
N SER A 119 9.01 -15.40 9.78
CA SER A 119 8.22 -15.73 8.59
C SER A 119 7.01 -14.79 8.53
N LEU A 120 6.35 -14.70 7.37
CA LEU A 120 4.98 -14.18 7.31
C LEU A 120 4.02 -15.29 7.74
N ARG A 121 2.98 -14.93 8.49
CA ARG A 121 1.90 -15.82 8.92
C ARG A 121 0.57 -15.11 8.73
N THR A 122 -0.40 -15.78 8.12
CA THR A 122 -1.81 -15.38 8.05
C THR A 122 -2.65 -16.50 8.69
N ASP A 123 -3.73 -16.15 9.39
CA ASP A 123 -4.52 -17.13 10.17
C ASP A 123 -5.77 -17.61 9.42
N GLU A 124 -6.57 -16.65 8.97
CA GLU A 124 -7.76 -16.84 8.13
C GLU A 124 -7.63 -15.90 6.91
N GLY A 125 -8.28 -16.22 5.79
CA GLY A 125 -8.38 -15.30 4.66
C GLY A 125 -9.26 -14.09 4.97
N PHE A 126 -9.59 -13.28 3.96
CA PHE A 126 -10.47 -12.12 4.15
C PHE A 126 -11.81 -12.50 4.79
N SER A 127 -12.18 -11.75 5.84
CA SER A 127 -13.44 -11.93 6.55
C SER A 127 -14.03 -10.57 6.93
N THR A 128 -15.35 -10.44 6.84
CA THR A 128 -16.12 -9.28 7.33
C THR A 128 -16.62 -9.48 8.77
N ASP A 129 -16.57 -10.70 9.32
CA ASP A 129 -16.95 -10.95 10.71
C ASP A 129 -15.91 -10.38 11.68
N ARG A 130 -16.26 -9.30 12.38
CA ARG A 130 -15.43 -8.67 13.43
C ARG A 130 -14.97 -9.66 14.51
N THR A 131 -15.75 -10.73 14.77
CA THR A 131 -15.37 -11.79 15.73
C THR A 131 -14.25 -12.67 15.18
N ALA A 132 -14.32 -13.04 13.90
CA ALA A 132 -13.25 -13.72 13.16
C ALA A 132 -12.00 -12.84 13.02
N GLN A 133 -12.13 -11.59 12.58
CA GLN A 133 -11.03 -10.61 12.51
C GLN A 133 -10.28 -10.50 13.85
N ARG A 134 -11.01 -10.41 14.97
CA ARG A 134 -10.42 -10.39 16.33
C ARG A 134 -9.73 -11.72 16.69
N ARG A 135 -10.27 -12.87 16.26
CA ARG A 135 -9.66 -14.19 16.48
C ARG A 135 -8.35 -14.32 15.71
N ALA A 136 -8.36 -13.98 14.42
CA ALA A 136 -7.19 -13.96 13.55
C ALA A 136 -6.09 -13.07 14.14
N LEU A 137 -6.43 -11.85 14.56
CA LEU A 137 -5.49 -10.94 15.23
C LEU A 137 -4.87 -11.54 16.50
N MET A 138 -5.67 -12.18 17.37
CA MET A 138 -5.16 -12.87 18.55
C MET A 138 -4.25 -14.06 18.21
N SER A 139 -4.54 -14.78 17.12
CA SER A 139 -3.75 -15.92 16.66
C SER A 139 -2.39 -15.50 16.09
N VAL A 140 -2.37 -14.53 15.14
CA VAL A 140 -1.12 -14.06 14.53
C VAL A 140 -0.20 -13.32 15.49
N LEU A 141 -0.71 -12.82 16.63
CA LEU A 141 0.09 -12.25 17.70
C LEU A 141 0.65 -13.29 18.69
N ASN A 142 0.05 -14.49 18.74
CA ASN A 142 0.46 -15.58 19.63
C ASN A 142 1.60 -16.42 19.02
N VAL A 143 2.69 -15.75 18.65
CA VAL A 143 3.84 -16.33 17.95
C VAL A 143 4.88 -16.85 18.95
N PRO A 144 5.39 -18.11 18.82
CA PRO A 144 6.45 -18.66 19.66
C PRO A 144 7.73 -17.82 19.61
N GLY A 145 8.50 -17.76 20.71
CA GLY A 145 9.72 -16.94 20.79
C GLY A 145 10.77 -17.25 19.70
N GLU A 146 10.85 -18.49 19.25
CA GLU A 146 11.74 -18.95 18.17
C GLU A 146 11.36 -18.39 16.78
N GLU A 147 10.10 -18.02 16.57
CA GLU A 147 9.61 -17.34 15.37
C GLU A 147 9.71 -15.81 15.47
N ARG A 148 9.96 -15.27 16.68
CA ARG A 148 10.24 -13.84 16.90
C ARG A 148 11.72 -13.48 16.78
N THR A 149 12.60 -14.48 16.73
CA THR A 149 14.05 -14.35 16.82
C THR A 149 14.77 -14.88 15.58
N GLY A 150 15.90 -14.25 15.26
CA GLY A 150 16.72 -14.52 14.07
C GLY A 150 16.75 -13.32 13.11
N PRO A 151 17.61 -13.35 12.08
CA PRO A 151 17.45 -12.43 10.97
C PRO A 151 16.08 -12.71 10.32
N SER A 152 15.24 -11.69 10.13
CA SER A 152 14.04 -11.85 9.32
C SER A 152 14.46 -12.42 7.97
N PRO A 153 13.95 -13.58 7.52
CA PRO A 153 14.11 -14.02 6.16
C PRO A 153 13.15 -13.17 5.34
N ILE A 154 13.55 -11.93 5.09
CA ILE A 154 12.72 -10.95 4.40
C ILE A 154 12.27 -11.54 3.05
N TRP A 155 13.13 -12.35 2.42
CA TRP A 155 12.84 -13.16 1.23
C TRP A 155 11.58 -14.04 1.28
N ASP A 156 11.20 -14.62 2.43
CA ASP A 156 9.98 -15.45 2.51
C ASP A 156 8.72 -14.59 2.63
N VAL A 157 8.82 -13.49 3.39
CA VAL A 157 7.77 -12.45 3.50
C VAL A 157 7.53 -11.80 2.13
N VAL A 158 8.60 -11.58 1.38
CA VAL A 158 8.65 -10.91 0.08
C VAL A 158 7.87 -11.62 -1.02
N HIS A 159 7.91 -12.95 -1.09
CA HIS A 159 7.14 -13.68 -2.09
C HIS A 159 5.64 -13.60 -1.78
N GLN A 160 5.28 -13.76 -0.50
CA GLN A 160 3.89 -13.69 -0.04
C GLN A 160 3.33 -12.25 -0.06
N LEU A 161 4.18 -11.22 0.00
CA LEU A 161 3.76 -9.83 -0.22
C LEU A 161 3.28 -9.58 -1.65
N THR A 162 3.86 -10.24 -2.65
CA THR A 162 3.36 -10.16 -4.04
C THR A 162 2.05 -10.92 -4.24
N ASP A 163 1.77 -11.94 -3.43
CA ASP A 163 0.44 -12.56 -3.37
C ASP A 163 -0.56 -11.60 -2.71
N ILE A 164 -0.17 -10.90 -1.63
CA ILE A 164 -0.97 -9.85 -0.98
C ILE A 164 -1.29 -8.70 -1.95
N GLU A 165 -0.32 -8.21 -2.72
CA GLU A 165 -0.51 -7.18 -3.76
C GLU A 165 -1.57 -7.56 -4.82
N GLN A 166 -1.84 -8.87 -5.01
CA GLN A 166 -2.81 -9.35 -6.01
C GLN A 166 -4.23 -9.57 -5.46
N ILE A 167 -4.40 -9.62 -4.13
CA ILE A 167 -5.68 -10.00 -3.49
C ILE A 167 -6.25 -8.91 -2.58
N ALA A 168 -5.56 -7.78 -2.43
CA ALA A 168 -5.90 -6.71 -1.51
C ALA A 168 -5.96 -5.36 -2.22
N ASP A 169 -6.95 -4.53 -1.88
CA ASP A 169 -7.04 -3.15 -2.32
C ASP A 169 -6.16 -2.23 -1.44
N HIS A 170 -6.11 -2.54 -0.14
CA HIS A 170 -5.48 -1.71 0.89
C HIS A 170 -4.52 -2.53 1.76
N ILE A 171 -3.49 -1.86 2.28
CA ILE A 171 -2.58 -2.43 3.27
C ILE A 171 -2.33 -1.48 4.45
N VAL A 172 -2.26 -2.05 5.64
CA VAL A 172 -1.73 -1.42 6.85
C VAL A 172 -0.58 -2.27 7.39
N ILE A 173 0.61 -1.67 7.56
CA ILE A 173 1.77 -2.29 8.21
C ILE A 173 1.99 -1.61 9.56
N ILE A 174 1.91 -2.40 10.63
CA ILE A 174 2.06 -1.93 12.01
C ILE A 174 3.38 -2.43 12.57
N ARG A 175 4.23 -1.50 12.99
CA ARG A 175 5.55 -1.77 13.57
C ARG A 175 5.73 -0.92 14.83
N ARG A 176 6.18 -1.55 15.92
CA ARG A 176 6.43 -0.87 17.22
C ARG A 176 5.22 -0.10 17.77
N GLY A 177 4.01 -0.63 17.55
CA GLY A 177 2.76 0.06 17.92
C GLY A 177 2.46 1.33 17.12
N GLN A 178 3.11 1.53 15.97
CA GLN A 178 2.88 2.63 15.05
C GLN A 178 2.51 2.09 13.67
N CYS A 179 1.62 2.78 12.97
CA CYS A 179 1.39 2.52 11.57
C CYS A 179 2.55 3.11 10.76
N VAL A 180 3.24 2.28 9.95
CA VAL A 180 4.39 2.72 9.13
C VAL A 180 4.06 2.76 7.63
N VAL A 181 3.02 2.04 7.21
CA VAL A 181 2.44 2.09 5.86
C VAL A 181 0.93 1.94 5.99
N GLU A 182 0.16 2.79 5.32
CA GLU A 182 -1.31 2.77 5.29
C GLU A 182 -1.79 3.40 3.98
N GLY A 183 -2.85 2.83 3.40
CA GLY A 183 -3.53 3.33 2.21
C GLY A 183 -3.88 2.24 1.20
N ALA A 184 -4.44 2.64 0.06
CA ALA A 184 -4.57 1.76 -1.10
C ALA A 184 -3.19 1.35 -1.61
N ILE A 185 -3.05 0.12 -2.11
CA ILE A 185 -1.74 -0.42 -2.52
C ILE A 185 -1.14 0.38 -3.68
N ASP A 186 -1.96 0.81 -4.64
CA ASP A 186 -1.51 1.65 -5.75
C ASP A 186 -1.04 3.03 -5.28
N ASP A 187 -1.72 3.67 -4.33
CA ASP A 187 -1.30 4.97 -3.77
C ASP A 187 -0.02 4.86 -2.96
N VAL A 188 0.11 3.80 -2.16
CA VAL A 188 1.34 3.49 -1.42
C VAL A 188 2.51 3.32 -2.40
N ARG A 189 2.33 2.58 -3.50
CA ARG A 189 3.36 2.43 -4.55
C ARG A 189 3.64 3.73 -5.31
N GLN A 190 2.64 4.56 -5.53
CA GLN A 190 2.81 5.86 -6.18
C GLN A 190 3.55 6.87 -5.29
N ARG A 191 3.25 6.90 -3.98
CA ARG A 191 3.87 7.82 -3.03
C ARG A 191 5.34 7.50 -2.77
N TRP A 192 5.68 6.22 -2.64
CA TRP A 192 7.04 5.80 -2.35
C TRP A 192 7.87 5.65 -3.63
N LYS A 193 8.99 6.35 -3.71
CA LYS A 193 9.95 6.25 -4.80
C LYS A 193 11.18 5.45 -4.40
N ARG A 194 11.58 4.53 -5.26
CA ARG A 194 12.95 4.01 -5.33
C ARG A 194 13.80 5.06 -6.02
N VAL A 195 14.78 5.60 -5.31
CA VAL A 195 15.59 6.71 -5.80
C VAL A 195 17.04 6.30 -5.95
N ARG A 196 17.63 6.69 -7.08
CA ARG A 196 19.07 6.66 -7.30
C ARG A 196 19.63 8.06 -7.41
N CYS A 197 20.66 8.33 -6.63
CA CYS A 197 21.42 9.57 -6.70
C CYS A 197 22.89 9.29 -7.04
N VAL A 198 23.58 10.32 -7.53
CA VAL A 198 25.04 10.36 -7.66
C VAL A 198 25.60 11.44 -6.75
N MET A 199 26.64 11.09 -6.00
CA MET A 199 27.41 11.98 -5.14
C MET A 199 28.62 12.50 -5.92
N GLU A 200 28.88 13.81 -5.88
CA GLU A 200 30.10 14.42 -6.42
C GLU A 200 31.36 13.85 -5.74
N VAL A 201 31.29 13.72 -4.41
CA VAL A 201 32.34 13.19 -3.54
C VAL A 201 31.87 11.88 -2.91
N PRO A 202 32.53 10.74 -3.16
CA PRO A 202 32.25 9.49 -2.44
C PRO A 202 32.44 9.67 -0.93
N ASP A 203 31.64 8.95 -0.14
CA ASP A 203 31.76 8.86 1.32
C ASP A 203 31.57 10.20 2.07
N ALA A 204 31.00 11.21 1.39
CA ALA A 204 30.57 12.44 2.03
C ALA A 204 29.41 12.19 3.02
N PRO A 205 29.30 12.95 4.12
CA PRO A 205 28.23 12.78 5.10
C PRO A 205 26.84 12.89 4.46
N LEU A 206 26.01 11.86 4.62
CA LEU A 206 24.67 11.84 4.05
C LEU A 206 23.72 12.78 4.82
N PRO A 207 22.86 13.55 4.13
CA PRO A 207 21.81 14.33 4.78
C PRO A 207 20.75 13.41 5.41
N ALA A 208 19.99 13.92 6.37
CA ALA A 208 19.01 13.12 7.12
C ALA A 208 17.97 12.41 6.23
N VAL A 209 17.56 13.02 5.12
CA VAL A 209 16.63 12.43 4.12
C VAL A 209 17.20 11.16 3.45
N ALA A 210 18.53 11.01 3.42
CA ALA A 210 19.23 9.86 2.84
C ALA A 210 19.92 8.99 3.91
N ALA A 211 19.56 9.16 5.19
CA ALA A 211 20.09 8.33 6.26
C ALA A 211 19.69 6.85 6.07
N GLY A 212 20.67 5.94 6.13
CA GLY A 212 20.45 4.51 5.90
C GLY A 212 20.37 4.08 4.43
N TRP A 213 20.48 5.02 3.47
CA TRP A 213 20.53 4.68 2.05
C TRP A 213 21.83 3.92 1.72
N ARG A 214 21.75 3.02 0.75
CA ARG A 214 22.86 2.16 0.35
C ARG A 214 23.80 2.91 -0.58
N GLN A 215 25.05 3.09 -0.17
CA GLN A 215 26.10 3.72 -0.97
C GLN A 215 26.99 2.67 -1.64
N GLU A 216 27.21 2.80 -2.94
CA GLU A 216 28.17 2.04 -3.75
C GLU A 216 29.10 3.03 -4.47
N GLY A 217 30.18 3.42 -3.81
CA GLY A 217 31.11 4.43 -4.30
C GLY A 217 30.44 5.80 -4.39
N ARG A 218 30.16 6.27 -5.61
CA ARG A 218 29.41 7.53 -5.85
C ARG A 218 27.90 7.34 -6.01
N VAL A 219 27.42 6.12 -6.18
CA VAL A 219 26.00 5.85 -6.37
C VAL A 219 25.37 5.69 -4.99
N LEU A 220 24.30 6.42 -4.74
CA LEU A 220 23.47 6.25 -3.55
C LEU A 220 22.09 5.72 -3.98
N THR A 221 21.53 4.78 -3.24
CA THR A 221 20.22 4.19 -3.57
C THR A 221 19.43 3.92 -2.30
N GLY A 222 18.19 4.38 -2.28
CA GLY A 222 17.28 4.18 -1.14
C GLY A 222 15.84 4.45 -1.55
N PHE A 223 15.00 4.64 -0.53
CA PHE A 223 13.58 4.89 -0.71
C PHE A 223 13.19 6.23 -0.08
N SER A 224 12.25 6.92 -0.74
CA SER A 224 11.74 8.21 -0.32
C SER A 224 10.21 8.19 -0.38
N PRO A 225 9.48 8.64 0.66
CA PRO A 225 8.05 8.90 0.59
C PRO A 225 7.73 10.27 -0.05
N HIS A 226 8.75 11.04 -0.43
CA HIS A 226 8.64 12.33 -1.13
C HIS A 226 8.77 12.13 -2.64
N ASP A 227 8.15 13.02 -3.42
CA ASP A 227 8.39 13.07 -4.86
C ASP A 227 9.80 13.55 -5.22
N ALA A 228 10.16 13.45 -6.50
CA ALA A 228 11.49 13.80 -6.98
C ALA A 228 11.84 15.28 -6.77
N THR A 229 10.87 16.19 -6.90
CA THR A 229 11.04 17.64 -6.77
C THR A 229 11.32 18.04 -5.32
N ASP A 230 10.52 17.51 -4.40
CA ASP A 230 10.69 17.71 -2.95
C ASP A 230 12.04 17.14 -2.47
N LEU A 231 12.46 16.00 -3.04
CA LEU A 231 13.73 15.39 -2.71
C LEU A 231 14.92 16.16 -3.30
N GLU A 232 14.85 16.61 -4.55
CA GLU A 232 15.85 17.49 -5.17
C GLU A 232 16.03 18.78 -4.35
N ALA A 233 14.93 19.37 -3.88
CA ALA A 233 14.96 20.54 -3.00
C ALA A 233 15.65 20.24 -1.65
N GLN A 234 15.42 19.06 -1.05
CA GLN A 234 16.08 18.64 0.19
C GLN A 234 17.56 18.27 0.01
N LEU A 235 17.97 17.84 -1.19
CA LEU A 235 19.35 17.51 -1.55
C LEU A 235 20.13 18.70 -2.14
N ALA A 236 19.47 19.82 -2.40
CA ALA A 236 20.08 21.02 -2.99
C ALA A 236 21.30 21.50 -2.17
N GLY A 237 22.45 21.68 -2.83
CA GLY A 237 23.69 22.11 -2.19
C GLY A 237 24.45 21.05 -1.39
N THR A 238 23.97 19.80 -1.34
CA THR A 238 24.67 18.69 -0.65
C THR A 238 25.74 17.99 -1.50
N GLY A 239 25.86 18.33 -2.79
CA GLY A 239 26.69 17.59 -3.74
C GLY A 239 26.11 16.23 -4.16
N ILE A 240 24.81 16.02 -3.92
CA ILE A 240 24.05 14.82 -4.31
C ILE A 240 23.02 15.23 -5.37
N THR A 241 23.01 14.54 -6.51
CA THR A 241 22.06 14.78 -7.61
C THR A 241 21.18 13.55 -7.83
N VAL A 242 19.86 13.74 -7.89
CA VAL A 242 18.90 12.69 -8.25
C VAL A 242 19.09 12.32 -9.73
N MET A 243 19.16 11.02 -10.04
CA MET A 243 19.31 10.49 -11.40
C MET A 243 18.02 9.82 -11.88
N ASP A 244 17.41 9.02 -11.01
CA ASP A 244 16.13 8.35 -11.26
C ASP A 244 15.31 8.28 -9.96
N ALA A 245 13.98 8.30 -10.12
CA ALA A 245 13.00 8.20 -9.04
C ALA A 245 11.76 7.46 -9.57
N GLU A 246 11.74 6.15 -9.39
CA GLU A 246 10.68 5.25 -9.90
C GLU A 246 9.72 4.84 -8.78
N PRO A 247 8.42 4.57 -9.06
CA PRO A 247 7.51 3.99 -8.09
C PRO A 247 8.07 2.69 -7.49
N ALA A 248 8.07 2.58 -6.16
CA ALA A 248 8.54 1.39 -5.47
C ALA A 248 7.48 0.27 -5.47
N THR A 249 7.91 -0.99 -5.41
CA THR A 249 7.02 -2.13 -5.12
C THR A 249 6.69 -2.20 -3.64
N LEU A 250 5.56 -2.80 -3.24
CA LEU A 250 5.21 -2.94 -1.81
C LEU A 250 6.26 -3.75 -1.04
N LYS A 251 6.81 -4.76 -1.72
CA LYS A 251 8.02 -5.50 -1.36
C LYS A 251 9.18 -4.59 -0.92
N GLU A 252 9.51 -3.59 -1.73
CA GLU A 252 10.63 -2.68 -1.49
C GLU A 252 10.36 -1.71 -0.35
N ILE A 253 9.13 -1.18 -0.27
CA ILE A 253 8.65 -0.33 0.83
C ILE A 253 8.74 -1.09 2.16
N PHE A 254 8.27 -2.34 2.19
CA PHE A 254 8.39 -3.20 3.36
C PHE A 254 9.86 -3.46 3.75
N PHE A 255 10.73 -3.74 2.77
CA PHE A 255 12.16 -3.93 2.99
C PHE A 255 12.81 -2.72 3.67
N ASP A 256 12.48 -1.51 3.23
CA ASP A 256 12.98 -0.26 3.78
C ASP A 256 12.54 -0.08 5.24
N GLN A 257 11.24 -0.18 5.49
CA GLN A 257 10.64 0.04 6.82
C GLN A 257 11.06 -1.01 7.87
N VAL A 258 11.48 -2.20 7.45
CA VAL A 258 12.06 -3.23 8.32
C VAL A 258 13.56 -3.03 8.53
N LYS A 259 14.30 -2.53 7.53
CA LYS A 259 15.77 -2.33 7.59
C LYS A 259 16.23 -1.03 8.25
N ALA A 260 15.39 -0.02 8.38
CA ALA A 260 15.74 1.29 8.95
C ALA A 260 15.96 1.28 10.49
N SER A 261 16.53 0.21 11.05
CA SER A 261 16.79 0.06 12.49
C SER A 261 17.90 -0.93 12.82
#